data_AF-A0A939ZD80-F1
#
_entry.id   AF-A0A939ZD80-F1
#
_cell.length_a   1.000
_cell.length_b   1.000
_cell.length_c   1.000
_cell.angle_alpha   90.00
_cell.angle_beta   90.00
_cell.angle_gamma   90.00
#
_symmetry.space_group_name_H-M   'P 1'
#
loop_
_entity.id
_entity.type
_entity.pdbx_description
1 polymer ?
#
loop_
_entity_poly.entity_id
_entity_poly.type
_entity_poly.pdbx_seq_one_letter_code
_entity_poly.pdbx_strand_id
1 'polypeptide(L)'
;MNNDPNRTLKIVLITIASVFGGLLAIIGLGILMIVMLFRGGVNALHEYNEWQDEEARAKTFTTYYEDGEIVSAAYFYHDTDSNEVVWVDIPEDRVEDLVTDLDSLNIDRVGGMKDYFYGWKDGIELTYESGNSIRFDGEQIRYYRAGSSDFAQQIYMYFEEGDEAFWEIVSEYTVDGRELHNPFWTPPVEDT
;
A
#
# COMPACT_ATOMS: atom_id res chain seq x y z
N MET A 1 -61.59 -7.12 -50.01
CA MET A 1 -60.17 -7.03 -49.60
C MET A 1 -59.72 -8.41 -49.16
N ASN A 2 -58.97 -9.13 -50.00
CA ASN A 2 -58.45 -10.46 -49.67
C ASN A 2 -57.19 -10.28 -48.82
N ASN A 3 -57.31 -10.50 -47.51
CA ASN A 3 -56.15 -10.71 -46.65
C ASN A 3 -55.66 -12.14 -46.90
N ASP A 4 -54.64 -12.27 -47.75
CA ASP A 4 -53.98 -13.55 -48.01
C ASP A 4 -53.22 -13.96 -46.73
N PRO A 5 -53.66 -15.02 -46.01
CA PRO A 5 -53.09 -15.38 -44.70
C PRO A 5 -51.59 -15.67 -44.77
N ASN A 6 -51.09 -16.05 -45.95
CA ASN A 6 -49.67 -16.28 -46.21
C ASN A 6 -48.84 -14.99 -46.22
N ARG A 7 -49.42 -13.84 -46.63
CA ARG A 7 -48.76 -12.53 -46.54
C ARG A 7 -48.71 -12.03 -45.10
N THR A 8 -49.80 -12.17 -44.36
CA THR A 8 -49.86 -11.74 -42.95
C THR A 8 -48.87 -12.53 -42.08
N LEU A 9 -48.77 -13.84 -42.27
CA LEU A 9 -47.83 -14.69 -41.53
C LEU A 9 -46.36 -14.32 -41.80
N LYS A 10 -45.99 -14.04 -43.06
CA LYS A 10 -44.63 -13.61 -43.42
C LYS A 10 -44.25 -12.28 -42.78
N ILE A 11 -45.17 -11.32 -42.75
CA ILE A 11 -44.94 -10.01 -42.13
C ILE A 11 -44.74 -10.18 -40.61
N VAL A 12 -45.54 -11.03 -39.95
CA VAL A 12 -45.40 -11.31 -38.52
C VAL A 12 -44.05 -11.97 -38.21
N LEU A 13 -43.62 -12.96 -39.00
CA LEU A 13 -42.33 -13.64 -38.80
C LEU A 13 -41.12 -12.71 -39.00
N ILE A 14 -41.15 -11.85 -40.02
CA ILE A 14 -40.11 -10.84 -40.24
C ILE A 14 -40.06 -9.88 -39.05
N THR A 15 -41.22 -9.44 -38.55
CA THR A 15 -41.31 -8.53 -37.41
C THR A 15 -40.72 -9.15 -36.14
N ILE A 16 -41.06 -10.41 -35.85
CA ILE A 16 -40.49 -11.15 -34.71
C ILE A 16 -38.97 -11.29 -34.86
N ALA A 17 -38.48 -11.72 -36.03
CA ALA A 17 -37.05 -11.86 -36.27
C ALA A 17 -36.29 -10.53 -36.13
N SER A 18 -36.86 -9.41 -36.57
CA SER A 18 -36.28 -8.08 -36.41
C SER A 18 -36.24 -7.63 -34.94
N VAL A 19 -37.29 -7.91 -34.16
CA VAL A 19 -37.33 -7.58 -32.72
C VAL A 19 -36.30 -8.42 -31.95
N PHE A 20 -36.23 -9.73 -32.21
CA PHE A 20 -35.23 -10.61 -31.58
C PHE A 20 -33.80 -10.25 -32.00
N GLY A 21 -33.56 -9.94 -33.28
CA GLY A 21 -32.26 -9.48 -33.77
C GLY A 21 -31.83 -8.16 -33.13
N GLY A 22 -32.76 -7.21 -32.99
CA GLY A 22 -32.51 -5.94 -32.30
C GLY A 22 -32.18 -6.13 -30.82
N LEU A 23 -32.91 -7.00 -30.12
CA LEU A 23 -32.62 -7.33 -28.72
C LEU A 23 -31.24 -7.97 -28.54
N LEU A 24 -30.85 -8.90 -29.41
CA LEU A 24 -29.52 -9.52 -29.36
C LEU A 24 -28.40 -8.52 -29.63
N ALA A 25 -28.59 -7.58 -30.56
CA ALA A 25 -27.63 -6.52 -30.84
C ALA A 25 -27.43 -5.58 -29.64
N ILE A 26 -28.51 -5.20 -28.95
CA ILE A 26 -28.46 -4.36 -27.74
C ILE A 26 -27.72 -5.08 -26.61
N ILE A 27 -28.01 -6.36 -26.38
CA ILE A 27 -27.32 -7.16 -25.36
C ILE A 27 -25.83 -7.29 -25.70
N GLY A 28 -25.49 -7.56 -26.96
CA GLY A 28 -24.11 -7.64 -27.42
C GLY A 28 -23.32 -6.33 -27.21
N LEU A 29 -23.93 -5.19 -27.56
CA LEU A 29 -23.34 -3.87 -27.32
C LEU A 29 -23.18 -3.57 -25.83
N GLY A 30 -24.16 -3.97 -25.00
CA GLY A 30 -24.08 -3.83 -23.54
C GLY A 30 -22.91 -4.60 -22.95
N ILE A 31 -22.73 -5.87 -23.32
CA ILE A 31 -21.60 -6.69 -22.86
C ILE A 31 -20.28 -6.07 -23.33
N LEU A 32 -20.21 -5.61 -24.58
CA LEU A 32 -18.99 -5.03 -25.15
C LEU A 32 -18.59 -3.73 -24.44
N MET A 33 -19.55 -2.86 -24.11
CA MET A 33 -19.30 -1.67 -23.29
C MET A 33 -18.81 -2.03 -21.89
N ILE A 34 -19.44 -3.01 -21.24
CA ILE A 34 -19.02 -3.49 -19.90
C ILE A 34 -17.57 -3.98 -19.95
N VAL A 35 -17.21 -4.82 -20.92
CA VAL A 35 -15.84 -5.34 -21.07
C VAL A 35 -14.83 -4.22 -21.32
N MET A 36 -15.18 -3.22 -22.14
CA MET A 36 -14.32 -2.06 -22.39
C MET A 36 -14.13 -1.20 -21.13
N LEU A 37 -15.18 -0.99 -20.33
CA LEU A 37 -15.08 -0.25 -19.06
C LEU A 37 -14.21 -0.99 -18.05
N PHE A 38 -14.37 -2.31 -17.91
CA PHE A 38 -13.51 -3.11 -17.04
C PHE A 38 -12.06 -3.09 -17.50
N ARG A 39 -11.78 -3.28 -18.79
CA ARG A 39 -10.39 -3.21 -19.31
C ARG A 39 -9.78 -1.83 -19.15
N GLY A 40 -10.53 -0.77 -19.47
CA GLY A 40 -10.05 0.60 -19.30
C GLY A 40 -9.76 0.95 -17.84
N GLY A 41 -10.65 0.53 -16.91
CA GLY A 41 -10.45 0.74 -15.48
C GLY A 41 -9.27 -0.04 -14.91
N VAL A 42 -9.09 -1.31 -15.31
CA VAL A 42 -7.94 -2.13 -14.88
C VAL A 42 -6.63 -1.56 -15.39
N ASN A 43 -6.58 -1.13 -16.66
CA ASN A 43 -5.37 -0.52 -17.21
C ASN A 43 -5.02 0.80 -16.52
N ALA A 44 -6.01 1.66 -16.26
CA ALA A 44 -5.78 2.93 -15.55
C ALA A 44 -5.29 2.71 -14.11
N LEU A 45 -5.79 1.70 -13.41
CA LEU A 45 -5.29 1.32 -12.07
C LEU A 45 -3.86 0.79 -12.13
N HIS A 46 -3.53 0.00 -13.16
CA HIS A 46 -2.19 -0.53 -13.34
C HIS A 46 -1.19 0.60 -13.63
N GLU A 47 -1.49 1.49 -14.58
CA GLU A 47 -0.66 2.66 -14.91
C GLU A 47 -0.47 3.60 -13.70
N TYR A 48 -1.53 3.80 -12.90
CA TYR A 48 -1.44 4.62 -11.68
C TYR A 48 -0.50 4.01 -10.64
N ASN A 49 -0.58 2.69 -10.41
CA ASN A 49 0.30 2.00 -9.47
C ASN A 49 1.75 2.01 -9.95
N GLU A 50 2.01 1.74 -11.23
CA GLU A 50 3.36 1.78 -11.80
C GLU A 50 4.00 3.16 -11.65
N TRP A 51 3.22 4.23 -11.87
CA TRP A 51 3.71 5.59 -11.68
C TRP A 51 4.04 5.91 -10.22
N GLN A 52 3.22 5.46 -9.27
CA GLN A 52 3.53 5.62 -7.84
C GLN A 52 4.78 4.83 -7.42
N ASP A 53 4.97 3.63 -7.95
CA ASP A 53 6.17 2.81 -7.69
C ASP A 53 7.42 3.44 -8.31
N GLU A 54 7.32 4.07 -9.48
CA GLU A 54 8.43 4.82 -10.08
C GLU A 54 8.77 6.08 -9.26
N GLU A 55 7.76 6.83 -8.81
CA GLU A 55 8.00 7.99 -7.92
C GLU A 55 8.60 7.56 -6.57
N ALA A 56 8.11 6.45 -6.00
CA ALA A 56 8.62 5.91 -4.76
C ALA A 56 10.10 5.50 -4.86
N ARG A 57 10.47 4.82 -5.95
CA ARG A 57 11.86 4.41 -6.24
C ARG A 57 12.82 5.58 -6.44
N ALA A 58 12.32 6.77 -6.71
CA ALA A 58 13.15 7.98 -6.82
C ALA A 58 13.43 8.65 -5.46
N LYS A 59 12.77 8.21 -4.38
CA LYS A 59 12.89 8.75 -3.02
C LYS A 59 13.56 7.74 -2.09
N THR A 60 14.10 8.24 -0.97
CA THR A 60 14.57 7.39 0.14
C THR A 60 13.46 7.18 1.17
N PHE A 61 13.67 6.26 2.11
CA PHE A 61 12.74 6.00 3.20
C PHE A 61 12.44 7.29 3.99
N THR A 62 13.47 8.02 4.40
CA THR A 62 13.30 9.20 5.26
C THR A 62 12.80 10.43 4.52
N THR A 63 12.99 10.51 3.19
CA THR A 63 12.54 11.64 2.35
C THR A 63 11.21 11.42 1.65
N TYR A 64 10.53 10.28 1.89
CA TYR A 64 9.35 9.90 1.12
C TYR A 64 8.23 10.96 1.13
N TYR A 65 7.89 11.49 2.31
CA TYR A 65 6.82 12.48 2.48
C TYR A 65 7.31 13.94 2.52
N GLU A 66 8.53 14.16 2.99
CA GLU A 66 9.09 15.50 3.20
C GLU A 66 10.62 15.46 3.04
N ASP A 67 11.18 16.44 2.32
CA ASP A 67 12.62 16.62 2.13
C ASP A 67 13.27 17.39 3.32
N GLY A 68 12.85 17.07 4.54
CA GLY A 68 13.28 17.73 5.78
C GLY A 68 14.37 16.94 6.51
N GLU A 69 15.18 17.63 7.31
CA GLU A 69 16.14 16.97 8.20
C GLU A 69 15.41 16.25 9.35
N ILE A 70 15.80 14.99 9.61
CA ILE A 70 15.34 14.24 10.78
C ILE A 70 16.16 14.66 11.99
N VAL A 71 15.50 15.21 13.01
CA VAL A 71 16.16 15.77 14.20
C VAL A 71 15.97 14.91 15.44
N SER A 72 15.05 13.94 15.42
CA SER A 72 14.91 12.95 16.48
C SER A 72 14.32 11.65 15.98
N ALA A 73 14.64 10.57 16.69
CA ALA A 73 14.13 9.24 16.43
C ALA A 73 13.81 8.54 17.75
N ALA A 74 12.74 7.75 17.76
CA ALA A 74 12.39 6.91 18.91
C ALA A 74 11.88 5.56 18.40
N TYR A 75 12.36 4.47 18.97
CA TYR A 75 11.72 3.18 18.76
C TYR A 75 10.57 3.01 19.76
N PHE A 76 9.52 2.32 19.34
CA PHE A 76 8.41 1.97 20.22
C PHE A 76 8.15 0.48 20.18
N TYR A 77 7.65 -0.06 21.29
CA TYR A 77 7.19 -1.44 21.38
C TYR A 77 6.02 -1.55 22.35
N HIS A 78 5.21 -2.59 22.18
CA HIS A 78 4.07 -2.87 23.04
C HIS A 78 4.50 -3.81 24.17
N ASP A 79 4.45 -3.33 25.41
CA ASP A 79 4.78 -4.12 26.59
C ASP A 79 3.68 -5.17 26.84
N THR A 80 4.07 -6.44 26.97
CA THR A 80 3.11 -7.55 27.14
C THR A 80 2.47 -7.57 28.52
N ASP A 81 3.14 -7.03 29.53
CA ASP A 81 2.70 -7.08 30.92
C ASP A 81 1.77 -5.90 31.24
N SER A 82 2.06 -4.71 30.73
CA SER A 82 1.25 -3.50 30.96
C SER A 82 0.22 -3.22 29.86
N ASN A 83 0.37 -3.82 28.67
CA ASN A 83 -0.41 -3.48 27.48
C ASN A 83 -0.31 -1.98 27.10
N GLU A 84 0.84 -1.37 27.38
CA GLU A 84 1.15 0.02 27.03
C GLU A 84 2.22 0.07 25.93
N VAL A 85 2.19 1.14 25.13
CA VAL A 85 3.27 1.42 24.17
C VAL A 85 4.39 2.13 24.91
N VAL A 86 5.56 1.50 24.94
CA VAL A 86 6.78 2.05 25.51
C VAL A 86 7.55 2.74 24.38
N TRP A 87 8.04 3.93 24.66
CA TRP A 87 8.86 4.74 23.75
C TRP A 87 10.26 4.85 24.33
N VAL A 88 11.26 4.68 23.46
CA VAL A 88 12.65 4.80 23.84
C VAL A 88 13.36 5.64 22.80
N ASP A 89 13.84 6.80 23.25
CA ASP A 89 14.54 7.76 22.41
C ASP A 89 15.89 7.19 21.96
N ILE A 90 16.19 7.35 20.67
CA ILE A 90 17.51 7.06 20.12
C ILE A 90 18.40 8.27 20.41
N PRO A 91 19.63 8.07 20.93
CA PRO A 91 20.56 9.16 21.21
C PRO A 91 20.77 10.07 19.98
N GLU A 92 20.75 11.39 20.18
CA GLU A 92 20.87 12.39 19.12
C GLU A 92 22.13 12.19 18.25
N ASP A 93 23.23 11.75 18.87
CA ASP A 93 24.50 11.46 18.20
C ASP A 93 24.47 10.21 17.31
N ARG A 94 23.38 9.43 17.33
CA ARG A 94 23.17 8.25 16.48
C ARG A 94 22.08 8.43 15.42
N VAL A 95 21.36 9.56 15.44
CA VAL A 95 20.22 9.78 14.52
C VAL A 95 20.71 9.89 13.06
N GLU A 96 21.81 10.59 12.81
CA GLU A 96 22.37 10.74 11.46
C GLU A 96 22.81 9.39 10.86
N ASP A 97 23.46 8.54 11.67
CA ASP A 97 23.88 7.20 11.26
C ASP A 97 22.66 6.32 10.94
N LEU A 98 21.63 6.34 11.80
CA LEU A 98 20.39 5.61 11.58
C LEU A 98 19.68 6.05 10.29
N VAL A 99 19.58 7.35 10.04
CA VAL A 99 18.98 7.89 8.81
C VAL A 99 19.75 7.42 7.60
N THR A 100 21.08 7.44 7.65
CA THR A 100 21.95 6.98 6.56
C THR A 100 21.74 5.50 6.26
N ASP A 101 21.65 4.66 7.30
CA ASP A 101 21.42 3.23 7.13
C ASP A 101 20.01 2.96 6.59
N LEU A 102 18.98 3.60 7.13
CA LEU A 102 17.60 3.45 6.64
C LEU A 102 17.45 3.90 5.19
N ASP A 103 18.14 4.96 4.78
CA ASP A 103 18.16 5.45 3.40
C ASP A 103 18.99 4.58 2.46
N SER A 104 19.74 3.60 2.97
CA SER A 104 20.40 2.59 2.15
C SER A 104 19.44 1.53 1.61
N LEU A 105 18.25 1.41 2.22
CA LEU A 105 17.20 0.49 1.78
C LEU A 105 16.54 1.01 0.50
N ASN A 106 16.45 0.15 -0.51
CA ASN A 106 15.80 0.51 -1.77
C ASN A 106 14.30 0.20 -1.68
N ILE A 107 13.46 1.20 -1.97
CA ILE A 107 12.00 1.00 -2.01
C ILE A 107 11.67 0.20 -3.29
N ASP A 108 11.13 -1.01 -3.16
CA ASP A 108 10.68 -1.82 -4.31
C ASP A 108 9.35 -1.27 -4.87
N ARG A 109 8.38 -1.10 -3.96
CA ARG A 109 7.00 -0.71 -4.30
C ARG A 109 6.29 -0.04 -3.14
N VAL A 110 5.23 0.72 -3.47
CA VAL A 110 4.31 1.30 -2.50
C VAL A 110 2.88 0.80 -2.74
N GLY A 111 2.23 0.36 -1.67
CA GLY A 111 0.93 -0.27 -1.70
C GLY A 111 -0.17 0.55 -1.05
N GLY A 112 -1.39 0.40 -1.58
CA GLY A 112 -2.63 0.82 -0.94
C GLY A 112 -3.17 -0.17 0.11
N MET A 113 -4.33 0.16 0.67
CA MET A 113 -4.99 -0.50 1.81
C MET A 113 -4.94 -2.04 1.75
N LYS A 114 -4.40 -2.69 2.80
CA LYS A 114 -4.56 -4.14 3.01
C LYS A 114 -5.92 -4.44 3.66
N ASP A 115 -6.53 -5.55 3.24
CA ASP A 115 -7.81 -6.04 3.80
C ASP A 115 -7.70 -6.44 5.28
N TYR A 116 -6.49 -6.74 5.76
CA TYR A 116 -6.22 -7.12 7.14
C TYR A 116 -4.87 -6.58 7.58
N PHE A 117 -4.83 -5.94 8.75
CA PHE A 117 -3.62 -5.33 9.31
C PHE A 117 -3.56 -5.57 10.82
N TYR A 118 -2.44 -6.10 11.29
CA TYR A 118 -2.18 -6.45 12.68
C TYR A 118 -1.04 -5.63 13.32
N GLY A 119 -0.53 -4.62 12.59
CA GLY A 119 0.69 -3.88 12.94
C GLY A 119 0.51 -2.79 14.01
N TRP A 120 1.59 -2.03 14.24
CA TRP A 120 1.87 -1.14 15.39
C TRP A 120 2.19 -1.83 16.72
N LYS A 121 2.77 -3.03 16.69
CA LYS A 121 3.31 -3.65 17.91
C LYS A 121 4.67 -3.06 18.27
N ASP A 122 5.47 -2.81 17.27
CA ASP A 122 6.84 -2.35 17.35
C ASP A 122 7.17 -1.55 16.09
N GLY A 123 8.15 -0.66 16.19
CA GLY A 123 8.56 0.17 15.06
C GLY A 123 9.35 1.39 15.49
N ILE A 124 9.44 2.34 14.57
CA ILE A 124 10.18 3.59 14.75
C ILE A 124 9.32 4.81 14.42
N GLU A 125 9.50 5.88 15.17
CA GLU A 125 9.07 7.23 14.82
C GLU A 125 10.30 8.09 14.51
N LEU A 126 10.29 8.76 13.35
CA LEU A 126 11.29 9.76 12.96
C LEU A 126 10.60 11.11 12.87
N THR A 127 11.17 12.14 13.51
CA THR A 127 10.61 13.50 13.54
C THR A 127 11.49 14.45 12.76
N TYR A 128 10.88 15.18 11.82
CA TYR A 128 11.53 16.21 11.02
C TYR A 128 11.73 17.50 11.84
N GLU A 129 12.65 18.37 11.40
CA GLU A 129 12.85 19.72 11.98
C GLU A 129 11.55 20.55 11.99
N SER A 130 10.67 20.33 11.01
CA SER A 130 9.34 20.96 10.93
C SER A 130 8.38 20.54 12.05
N GLY A 131 8.72 19.49 12.80
CA GLY A 131 7.88 18.85 13.82
C GLY A 131 6.88 17.84 13.26
N ASN A 132 6.84 17.66 11.93
CA ASN A 132 6.13 16.53 11.33
C ASN A 132 6.86 15.23 11.67
N SER A 133 6.18 14.09 11.62
CA SER A 133 6.83 12.80 11.85
C SER A 133 6.31 11.71 10.94
N ILE A 134 7.17 10.72 10.69
CA ILE A 134 6.77 9.43 10.12
C ILE A 134 6.87 8.36 11.20
N ARG A 135 5.92 7.43 11.20
CA ARG A 135 6.04 6.19 11.94
C ARG A 135 6.04 5.01 10.98
N PHE A 136 6.85 4.00 11.26
CA PHE A 136 6.95 2.81 10.45
C PHE A 136 7.10 1.56 11.31
N ASP A 137 6.33 0.52 10.99
CA ASP A 137 6.26 -0.75 11.74
C ASP A 137 6.79 -1.95 10.91
N GLY A 138 7.70 -1.69 9.97
CA GLY A 138 8.23 -2.68 9.04
C GLY A 138 7.36 -2.91 7.80
N GLU A 139 6.11 -2.45 7.80
CA GLU A 139 5.19 -2.67 6.68
C GLU A 139 4.39 -1.43 6.28
N GLN A 140 3.93 -0.65 7.26
CA GLN A 140 3.10 0.52 7.07
C GLN A 140 3.79 1.78 7.56
N ILE A 141 3.90 2.78 6.69
CA ILE A 141 4.37 4.11 7.05
C ILE A 141 3.19 5.08 7.17
N ARG A 142 3.11 5.78 8.30
CA ARG A 142 2.13 6.83 8.57
C ARG A 142 2.82 8.17 8.75
N TYR A 143 2.27 9.19 8.11
CA TYR A 143 2.75 10.56 8.20
C TYR A 143 1.84 11.39 9.11
N TYR A 144 2.44 12.11 10.05
CA TYR A 144 1.78 12.93 11.05
C TYR A 144 2.22 14.40 10.90
N ARG A 145 1.26 15.32 11.06
CA ARG A 145 1.55 16.75 11.07
C ARG A 145 1.92 17.19 12.48
N ALA A 146 2.82 18.17 12.58
CA ALA A 146 3.22 18.77 13.84
C ALA A 146 2.01 19.16 14.70
N GLY A 147 1.97 18.66 15.94
CA GLY A 147 0.91 18.92 16.90
C GLY A 147 -0.41 18.16 16.66
N SER A 148 -0.43 17.17 15.76
CA SER A 148 -1.58 16.30 15.53
C SER A 148 -1.33 14.87 16.00
N SER A 149 -2.34 14.26 16.62
CA SER A 149 -2.36 12.82 16.93
C SER A 149 -2.88 11.98 15.76
N ASP A 150 -3.50 12.61 14.76
CA ASP A 150 -4.09 11.93 13.62
C ASP A 150 -3.08 11.90 12.47
N PHE A 151 -2.96 10.73 11.82
CA PHE A 151 -2.13 10.64 10.63
C PHE A 151 -2.81 11.38 9.47
N ALA A 152 -2.02 12.17 8.74
CA ALA A 152 -2.48 12.87 7.55
C ALA A 152 -2.51 11.95 6.33
N GLN A 153 -1.55 11.02 6.23
CA GLN A 153 -1.40 10.08 5.12
C GLN A 153 -0.87 8.73 5.62
N GLN A 154 -1.18 7.66 4.89
CA GLN A 154 -0.65 6.32 5.13
C GLN A 154 -0.40 5.60 3.81
N ILE A 155 0.65 4.78 3.76
CA ILE A 155 0.89 3.82 2.68
C ILE A 155 1.51 2.54 3.27
N TYR A 156 1.53 1.48 2.47
CA TYR A 156 2.37 0.32 2.71
C TYR A 156 3.65 0.47 1.91
N MET A 157 4.80 0.21 2.53
CA MET A 157 6.10 0.32 1.88
C MET A 157 6.79 -1.04 1.92
N TYR A 158 7.39 -1.42 0.80
CA TYR A 158 8.13 -2.67 0.66
C TYR A 158 9.52 -2.34 0.14
N PHE A 159 10.54 -2.90 0.79
CA PHE A 159 11.94 -2.78 0.35
C PHE A 159 12.33 -3.95 -0.55
N GLU A 160 13.30 -3.73 -1.44
CA GLU A 160 13.83 -4.78 -2.33
C GLU A 160 14.43 -5.94 -1.52
N GLU A 161 15.11 -5.61 -0.41
CA GLU A 161 15.75 -6.55 0.51
C GLU A 161 14.75 -7.21 1.49
N GLY A 162 13.48 -6.78 1.48
CA GLY A 162 12.46 -7.21 2.43
C GLY A 162 12.40 -6.38 3.72
N ASP A 163 11.38 -6.62 4.54
CA ASP A 163 11.19 -5.95 5.83
C ASP A 163 12.22 -6.39 6.89
N GLU A 164 12.81 -7.58 6.72
CA GLU A 164 13.89 -8.09 7.58
C GLU A 164 15.10 -7.15 7.62
N ALA A 165 15.49 -6.57 6.48
CA ALA A 165 16.62 -5.64 6.40
C ALA A 165 16.36 -4.35 7.20
N PHE A 166 15.11 -3.86 7.20
CA PHE A 166 14.72 -2.74 8.05
C PHE A 166 14.88 -3.08 9.54
N TRP A 167 14.44 -4.27 9.96
CA TRP A 167 14.54 -4.69 11.36
C TRP A 167 15.98 -4.93 11.80
N GLU A 168 16.83 -5.48 10.91
CA GLU A 168 18.26 -5.62 11.15
C GLU A 168 18.89 -4.27 11.47
N ILE A 169 18.65 -3.25 10.64
CA ILE A 169 19.14 -1.88 10.88
C ILE A 169 18.63 -1.36 12.23
N VAL A 170 17.31 -1.33 12.46
CA VAL A 170 16.75 -0.74 13.68
C VAL A 170 17.26 -1.43 14.94
N SER A 171 17.48 -2.75 14.89
CA SER A 171 17.99 -3.51 16.03
C SER A 171 19.36 -3.05 16.53
N GLU A 172 20.22 -2.49 15.66
CA GLU A 172 21.52 -1.94 16.06
C GLU A 172 21.39 -0.66 16.89
N TYR A 173 20.25 0.02 16.77
CA TYR A 173 19.97 1.31 17.42
C TYR A 173 19.10 1.18 18.67
N THR A 174 18.60 -0.01 19.00
CA THR A 174 17.86 -0.23 20.25
C THR A 174 18.81 -0.23 21.45
N VAL A 175 18.53 0.65 22.42
CA VAL A 175 19.44 0.96 23.54
C VAL A 175 19.54 -0.20 24.54
N ASP A 176 18.60 -1.14 24.52
CA ASP A 176 18.54 -2.28 25.43
C ASP A 176 18.97 -3.61 24.79
N GLY A 177 19.44 -3.60 23.53
CA GLY A 177 19.95 -4.79 22.84
C GLY A 177 18.90 -5.89 22.67
N ARG A 178 17.61 -5.54 22.68
CA ARG A 178 16.54 -6.50 22.38
C ARG A 178 16.54 -6.80 20.90
N GLU A 179 16.54 -8.09 20.56
CA GLU A 179 16.21 -8.55 19.22
C GLU A 179 14.75 -8.17 18.95
N LEU A 180 14.55 -7.23 18.03
CA LEU A 180 13.23 -6.89 17.51
C LEU A 180 12.83 -8.02 16.57
N HIS A 181 11.98 -8.91 17.06
CA HIS A 181 11.40 -9.93 16.21
C HIS A 181 10.09 -9.42 15.62
N ASN A 182 10.03 -9.38 14.29
CA ASN A 182 8.75 -9.57 13.61
C ASN A 182 8.17 -10.91 14.11
N PRO A 183 7.02 -10.93 14.81
CA PRO A 183 6.44 -12.17 15.37
C PRO A 183 6.01 -13.18 14.29
N PHE A 184 6.17 -12.84 13.01
CA PHE A 184 5.88 -13.68 11.85
C PHE A 184 7.14 -14.15 11.10
N TRP A 185 8.33 -13.71 11.49
CA TRP A 185 9.58 -14.27 10.98
C TRP A 185 9.99 -15.46 11.85
N THR A 186 9.85 -16.66 11.30
CA THR A 186 10.58 -17.84 11.77
C THR A 186 11.67 -18.06 10.75
N PRO A 187 12.98 -18.06 11.10
CA PRO A 187 14.01 -18.41 10.13
C PRO A 187 13.65 -19.78 9.54
N PRO A 188 13.88 -20.02 8.23
CA PRO A 188 13.73 -21.35 7.69
C PRO A 188 14.59 -22.29 8.53
N VAL A 189 13.98 -23.34 9.07
CA VAL A 189 14.70 -24.39 9.79
C VAL A 189 15.77 -24.91 8.83
N GLU A 190 17.04 -24.64 9.13
CA GLU A 190 18.13 -25.32 8.45
C GLU A 190 17.96 -26.80 8.76
N ASP A 191 17.58 -27.59 7.75
CA ASP A 191 17.60 -29.05 7.82
C ASP A 191 19.06 -29.48 8.06
N THR A 192 19.44 -29.70 9.32
CA THR A 192 20.68 -30.38 9.72
C THR A 192 20.52 -31.89 9.69
#